data_AF-A0A4Y2QG07-F1
#
_entry.id   AF-A0A4Y2QG07-F1
#
_cell.length_a   1.000
_cell.length_b   1.000
_cell.length_c   1.000
_cell.angle_alpha   90.00
_cell.angle_beta   90.00
_cell.angle_gamma   90.00
#
_symmetry.space_group_name_H-M   'P 1'
#
loop_
_entity.id
_entity.type
_entity.pdbx_description
1 polymer ?
#
loop_
_entity_poly.entity_id
_entity_poly.type
_entity_poly.pdbx_seq_one_letter_code
_entity_poly.pdbx_strand_id
1 'polypeptide(L)'
;MVERINRPLKQALMCSKQSWFEALPLVLLGLRTVLREDIKATAAELTYGTNLRVPGQFFVDSNIGIPLPDYLSHLQELMRALKPSDPVHHGLKAVYMPKDL
;
A
#
# COMPACT_ATOMS: atom_id res chain seq x y z
N MET A 1 21.65 -8.13 24.95
CA MET A 1 20.35 -8.27 24.23
C MET A 1 20.25 -7.32 23.03
N VAL A 2 20.59 -6.03 23.18
CA VAL A 2 20.59 -5.03 22.08
C VAL A 2 21.54 -5.41 20.94
N GLU A 3 22.74 -5.89 21.26
CA GLU A 3 23.74 -6.28 20.25
C GLU A 3 23.28 -7.42 19.33
N ARG A 4 22.51 -8.38 19.87
CA ARG A 4 21.94 -9.49 19.09
C ARG A 4 20.89 -9.00 18.10
N ILE A 5 20.16 -7.91 18.40
CA ILE A 5 19.18 -7.29 17.49
C ILE A 5 19.89 -6.43 16.43
N ASN A 6 21.01 -5.81 16.77
CA ASN A 6 21.78 -5.01 15.83
C ASN A 6 22.34 -5.81 14.65
N ARG A 7 22.68 -7.10 14.85
CA ARG A 7 23.18 -7.96 13.76
C ARG A 7 22.16 -8.13 12.62
N PRO A 8 20.95 -8.67 12.84
CA PRO A 8 19.97 -8.82 11.77
C PRO A 8 19.48 -7.47 11.20
N LEU A 9 19.42 -6.41 12.03
CA LEU A 9 19.11 -5.06 11.56
C LEU A 9 20.13 -4.58 10.52
N LYS A 10 21.42 -4.66 10.82
CA LYS A 10 22.50 -4.26 9.90
C LYS A 10 22.48 -5.11 8.64
N GLN A 11 22.29 -6.42 8.76
CA GLN A 11 22.23 -7.34 7.61
C GLN A 11 21.08 -6.97 6.67
N ALA A 12 19.87 -6.78 7.20
CA ALA A 12 18.71 -6.42 6.39
C ALA A 12 18.87 -5.05 5.70
N LEU A 13 19.49 -4.07 6.39
CA LEU A 13 19.80 -2.77 5.78
C LEU A 13 20.85 -2.89 4.66
N MET A 14 21.89 -3.72 4.83
CA MET A 14 22.91 -3.95 3.79
C MET A 14 22.36 -4.69 2.56
N CYS A 15 21.32 -5.51 2.72
CA CYS A 15 20.66 -6.19 1.61
C CYS A 15 19.67 -5.30 0.84
N SER A 16 19.33 -4.12 1.36
CA SER A 16 18.40 -3.20 0.70
C SER A 16 19.08 -2.43 -0.44
N LYS A 17 18.33 -2.17 -1.51
CA LYS A 17 18.76 -1.28 -2.62
C LYS A 17 18.47 0.20 -2.34
N GLN A 18 17.64 0.49 -1.33
CA GLN A 18 17.24 1.85 -0.94
C GLN A 18 18.24 2.44 0.05
N SER A 19 18.16 3.76 0.28
CA SER A 19 18.92 4.38 1.37
C SER A 19 18.57 3.74 2.71
N TRP A 20 19.53 3.69 3.64
CA TRP A 20 19.30 3.06 4.96
C TRP A 20 18.12 3.71 5.70
N PHE A 21 17.90 5.01 5.49
CA PHE A 21 16.82 5.77 6.10
C PHE A 21 15.45 5.35 5.56
N GLU A 22 15.32 5.16 4.24
CA GLU A 22 14.08 4.71 3.61
C GLU A 22 13.76 3.25 3.91
N ALA A 23 14.78 2.40 4.00
CA ALA A 23 14.60 0.97 4.30
C ALA A 23 14.28 0.72 5.79
N LEU A 24 14.67 1.63 6.69
CA LEU A 24 14.60 1.43 8.13
C LEU A 24 13.20 1.07 8.65
N PRO A 25 12.11 1.77 8.27
CA PRO A 25 10.77 1.43 8.76
C PRO A 25 10.34 0.01 8.39
N LEU A 26 10.63 -0.42 7.16
CA LEU A 26 10.27 -1.74 6.66
C LEU A 26 11.09 -2.84 7.33
N VAL A 27 12.40 -2.62 7.51
CA VAL A 27 13.28 -3.56 8.22
C VAL A 27 12.84 -3.72 9.67
N LEU A 28 12.54 -2.63 10.37
CA LEU A 28 12.06 -2.69 11.75
C LEU A 28 10.70 -3.37 11.86
N LEU A 29 9.81 -3.17 10.88
CA LEU A 29 8.54 -3.90 10.81
C LEU A 29 8.78 -5.40 10.67
N GLY A 30 9.61 -5.81 9.72
CA GLY A 30 9.95 -7.22 9.50
C GLY A 30 10.56 -7.89 10.74
N LEU A 31 11.46 -7.20 11.44
CA LEU A 31 12.05 -7.70 12.68
C LEU A 31 11.02 -7.85 13.82
N ARG A 32 9.92 -7.10 13.80
CA ARG A 32 8.85 -7.22 14.80
C ARG A 32 7.87 -8.34 14.49
N THR A 33 7.63 -8.61 13.21
CA THR A 33 6.63 -9.59 12.75
C THR A 33 7.20 -10.98 12.49
N VAL A 34 8.52 -11.15 12.47
CA VAL A 34 9.17 -12.44 12.27
C VAL A 34 8.98 -13.35 13.50
N LEU A 35 8.59 -14.61 13.25
CA LEU A 35 8.51 -15.64 14.27
C LEU A 35 9.91 -15.96 14.78
N ARG A 36 10.11 -15.85 16.09
CA ARG A 36 11.36 -16.26 16.73
C ARG A 36 11.17 -17.65 17.31
N GLU A 37 11.84 -18.63 16.71
CA GLU A 37 11.68 -20.05 17.06
C GLU A 37 12.07 -20.37 18.51
N ASP A 38 13.01 -19.61 19.09
CA ASP A 38 13.47 -19.78 20.47
C ASP A 38 12.36 -19.52 21.50
N ILE A 39 11.47 -18.57 21.22
CA ILE A 39 10.34 -18.19 22.08
C ILE A 39 8.97 -18.59 21.52
N LYS A 40 8.92 -19.15 20.31
CA LYS A 40 7.69 -19.50 19.56
C LYS A 40 6.67 -18.35 19.48
N ALA A 41 7.16 -17.12 19.41
CA ALA A 41 6.35 -15.91 19.32
C ALA A 41 7.10 -14.83 18.53
N THR A 42 6.35 -13.88 18.00
CA THR A 42 6.89 -12.65 17.39
C THR A 42 7.07 -11.55 18.45
N ALA A 43 7.94 -10.58 18.18
CA ALA A 43 8.11 -9.45 19.10
C ALA A 43 6.85 -8.57 19.16
N ALA A 44 6.13 -8.46 18.04
CA ALA A 44 4.82 -7.81 17.98
C ALA A 44 3.80 -8.51 18.90
N GLU A 45 3.68 -9.84 18.83
CA GLU A 45 2.77 -10.60 19.70
C GLU A 45 3.09 -10.41 21.18
N LEU A 46 4.37 -10.43 21.55
CA LEU A 46 4.78 -10.20 22.95
C LEU A 46 4.49 -8.78 23.45
N THR A 47 4.44 -7.79 22.56
CA THR A 47 4.25 -6.37 22.93
C THR A 47 2.78 -5.96 22.87
N TYR A 48 2.07 -6.43 21.85
CA TYR A 48 0.71 -6.00 21.52
C TYR A 48 -0.35 -7.09 21.75
N GLY A 49 0.06 -8.32 22.08
CA GLY A 49 -0.83 -9.48 22.20
C GLY A 49 -1.23 -10.09 20.85
N THR A 50 -0.87 -9.45 19.74
CA THR A 50 -1.20 -9.87 18.37
C THR A 50 -0.04 -9.56 17.42
N ASN A 51 0.10 -10.34 16.34
CA ASN A 51 1.08 -10.03 15.30
C ASN A 51 0.62 -8.83 14.45
N LEU A 52 1.57 -8.05 13.92
CA LEU A 52 1.26 -6.94 13.02
C LEU A 52 1.07 -7.44 11.58
N ARG A 53 0.07 -6.89 10.90
CA ARG A 53 -0.19 -7.18 9.48
C ARG A 53 0.81 -6.45 8.60
N VAL A 54 1.59 -7.18 7.80
CA VAL A 54 2.59 -6.60 6.89
C VAL A 54 1.94 -6.17 5.56
N PRO A 55 2.56 -5.25 4.78
CA PRO A 55 2.03 -4.79 3.50
C PRO A 55 1.51 -5.90 2.56
N GLY A 56 2.26 -7.00 2.44
CA GLY A 56 1.89 -8.15 1.60
C GLY A 56 0.68 -8.95 2.09
N GLN A 57 0.25 -8.78 3.34
CA GLN A 57 -0.91 -9.46 3.92
C GLN A 57 -2.20 -8.65 3.82
N PHE A 58 -2.15 -7.38 3.39
CA PHE A 58 -3.37 -6.60 3.16
C PHE A 58 -4.10 -7.05 1.91
N PHE A 59 -3.36 -7.47 0.90
CA PHE A 59 -3.93 -8.06 -0.30
C PHE A 59 -4.32 -9.50 0.04
N VAL A 60 -5.61 -9.78 -0.10
CA VAL A 60 -6.09 -11.16 -0.18
C VAL A 60 -5.87 -11.56 -1.63
N ASP A 61 -5.24 -12.71 -1.88
CA ASP A 61 -5.29 -13.37 -3.18
C ASP A 61 -6.75 -13.60 -3.50
N SER A 62 -7.33 -12.63 -4.20
CA SER A 62 -8.66 -12.74 -4.73
C SER A 62 -8.45 -13.68 -5.91
N ASN A 63 -8.48 -14.98 -5.65
CA ASN A 63 -8.66 -15.99 -6.68
C ASN A 63 -10.08 -15.83 -7.20
N ILE A 64 -10.31 -14.67 -7.83
CA ILE A 64 -11.45 -14.41 -8.65
C ILE A 64 -11.16 -15.32 -9.83
N GLY A 65 -11.71 -16.54 -9.81
CA GLY A 65 -11.61 -17.51 -10.90
C GLY A 65 -12.28 -17.04 -12.20
N ILE A 66 -12.38 -15.73 -12.40
CA ILE A 66 -12.83 -15.05 -13.59
C ILE A 66 -11.57 -14.86 -14.45
N PRO A 67 -11.53 -15.47 -15.65
CA PRO A 67 -10.50 -15.16 -16.63
C PRO A 67 -10.39 -13.64 -16.80
N LEU A 68 -9.16 -13.11 -16.84
CA LEU A 68 -8.90 -11.68 -17.06
C LEU A 68 -9.78 -11.00 -18.14
N PRO A 69 -10.08 -11.62 -19.31
CA PRO A 69 -10.99 -11.02 -20.29
C PRO A 69 -12.44 -10.84 -19.80
N ASP A 70 -12.96 -11.75 -18.98
CA ASP A 70 -14.32 -11.67 -18.43
C ASP A 70 -14.40 -10.58 -17.35
N TYR A 71 -13.34 -10.43 -16.55
CA TYR A 71 -13.22 -9.35 -15.57
C TYR A 71 -13.19 -7.96 -16.23
N LEU A 72 -12.42 -7.80 -17.31
CA LEU A 72 -12.36 -6.55 -18.05
C LEU A 72 -13.70 -6.19 -18.68
N SER A 73 -14.41 -7.18 -19.22
CA SER A 73 -15.74 -6.97 -19.81
C SER A 73 -16.75 -6.50 -18.75
N HIS A 74 -16.77 -7.17 -17.59
CA HIS A 74 -17.59 -6.77 -16.45
C HIS A 74 -17.26 -5.35 -15.98
N LEU A 75 -15.97 -5.02 -15.84
CA LEU A 75 -15.52 -3.70 -15.40
C LEU A 75 -15.93 -2.60 -16.40
N GLN A 76 -15.81 -2.86 -17.70
CA GLN A 76 -16.26 -1.94 -18.75
C GLN A 76 -17.77 -1.71 -18.70
N GLU A 77 -18.54 -2.75 -18.43
CA GLU A 77 -19.99 -2.66 -18.31
C GLU A 77 -20.40 -1.82 -17.09
N LEU A 78 -19.75 -2.03 -15.94
CA LEU A 78 -19.92 -1.19 -14.75
C LEU A 78 -19.54 0.27 -15.00
N MET A 79 -18.39 0.52 -15.64
CA MET A 79 -17.93 1.87 -15.98
C MET A 79 -18.88 2.56 -16.97
N ARG A 80 -19.50 1.83 -17.90
CA ARG A 80 -20.53 2.37 -18.81
C ARG A 80 -21.84 2.68 -18.07
N ALA A 81 -22.21 1.87 -17.08
CA ALA A 81 -23.39 2.10 -16.25
C ALA A 81 -23.23 3.33 -15.34
N LEU A 82 -22.00 3.65 -14.94
CA LEU A 82 -21.64 4.88 -14.24
C LEU A 82 -21.70 6.07 -15.20
N LYS A 83 -22.91 6.55 -15.51
CA LYS A 83 -23.11 7.76 -16.32
C LYS A 83 -22.53 8.96 -15.55
N PRO A 84 -21.62 9.76 -16.15
CA PRO A 84 -21.23 11.04 -15.57
C PRO A 84 -22.47 11.90 -15.36
N SER A 85 -22.64 12.47 -14.16
CA SER A 85 -23.67 13.49 -13.94
C SER A 85 -23.42 14.63 -14.93
N ASP A 86 -24.49 15.16 -15.51
CA ASP A 86 -24.38 16.30 -16.43
C ASP A 86 -23.58 17.42 -15.74
N PRO A 87 -22.55 17.97 -16.42
CA PRO A 87 -21.78 19.06 -15.85
C PRO A 87 -22.72 20.25 -15.64
N VAL A 88 -22.88 20.65 -14.39
CA VAL A 88 -23.65 21.86 -14.06
C VAL A 88 -22.85 23.05 -14.59
N HIS A 89 -23.31 23.64 -15.69
CA HIS A 89 -22.72 24.85 -16.28
C HIS A 89 -22.98 26.06 -15.36
N HIS A 90 -22.13 26.26 -14.35
CA HIS A 90 -22.15 27.44 -13.48
C HIS A 90 -21.54 28.71 -14.11
N GLY A 91 -21.33 28.73 -15.44
CA GLY A 91 -20.44 29.70 -16.09
C GLY A 91 -20.95 30.26 -17.41
N LEU A 92 -22.15 30.84 -17.46
CA LEU A 92 -22.43 31.91 -18.43
C LEU A 92 -22.04 33.25 -17.82
N LYS A 93 -20.74 33.45 -17.59
CA LYS A 93 -20.21 34.78 -17.26
C LYS A 93 -19.70 35.39 -18.57
N ALA A 94 -20.33 36.48 -19.00
CA ALA A 94 -19.92 37.22 -20.19
C ALA A 94 -18.43 37.53 -20.11
N VAL A 95 -17.65 36.98 -21.05
CA VAL A 95 -16.23 37.27 -21.19
C VAL A 95 -16.11 38.71 -21.68
N TYR A 96 -15.56 39.60 -20.86
CA TYR A 96 -15.27 40.97 -21.26
C TYR A 96 -14.04 40.97 -22.17
N MET A 97 -14.24 41.36 -23.43
CA MET A 97 -13.17 41.57 -24.41
C MET A 97 -12.89 43.08 -24.48
N PRO A 98 -11.71 43.57 -24.04
CA PRO A 98 -11.35 44.97 -24.16
C PRO A 98 -11.23 45.34 -25.64
N LYS A 99 -11.98 46.36 -26.05
CA LYS A 99 -11.79 47.02 -27.34
C LYS A 99 -10.77 48.12 -27.09
N ASP A 100 -9.56 47.95 -27.63
CA ASP A 100 -8.74 48.98 -28.26
C ASP A 100 -7.28 48.49 -28.31
N LEU A 101 -6.79 48.30 -29.55
CA LEU A 101 -5.40 48.13 -29.96
C LEU A 101 -5.07 49.27 -30.92
#